data_AF-A0A3E1Y9N7-F1
#
_entry.id   AF-A0A3E1Y9N7-F1
#
_cell.length_a   1.000
_cell.length_b   1.000
_cell.length_c   1.000
_cell.angle_alpha   90.00
_cell.angle_beta   90.00
_cell.angle_gamma   90.00
#
_symmetry.space_group_name_H-M   'P 1'
#
loop_
_entity.id
_entity.type
_entity.pdbx_description
1 polymer ?
#
loop_
_entity_poly.entity_id
_entity_poly.type
_entity_poly.pdbx_seq_one_letter_code
_entity_poly.pdbx_strand_id
1 'polypeptide(L)'
;MTDISNQGPDQPPSTPDVQTLVRIKRMLLYTYEDEQYLVKAGEILQPYVEDILNEWYDYLLTNNYLSIYFSRNGQPDQAYLEALRPQFLQWITVLLKGRTNSEWWQLEERIAALMEKNNDQDSGSLPLIYLRYLTTFVYPIVGYGKHYLDQSGKDKREISLMQQAWFKAICFSALLWVYPSGQRFE
;
A
#
# COMPACT_ATOMS: atom_id res chain seq x y z
N MET A 1 11.02 47.96 14.62
CA MET A 1 9.61 47.87 14.19
C MET A 1 9.49 46.55 13.47
N THR A 2 8.64 45.69 14.00
CA THR A 2 8.42 44.27 13.70
C THR A 2 8.01 44.03 12.25
N ASP A 3 8.55 42.97 11.64
CA ASP A 3 7.87 42.30 10.54
C ASP A 3 7.79 40.81 10.87
N ILE A 4 6.70 40.46 11.55
CA ILE A 4 6.30 39.10 11.89
C ILE A 4 5.46 38.63 10.70
N SER A 5 6.13 38.08 9.67
CA SER A 5 5.44 37.37 8.60
C SER A 5 5.07 35.96 9.07
N ASN A 6 4.01 35.91 9.87
CA ASN A 6 2.93 34.93 9.87
C ASN A 6 3.27 33.54 9.28
N GLN A 7 3.97 32.69 10.04
CA GLN A 7 3.86 31.25 9.84
C GLN A 7 2.57 30.79 10.50
N GLY A 8 1.59 30.39 9.69
CA GLY A 8 0.34 29.80 10.18
C GLY A 8 0.59 28.53 10.99
N PRO A 9 -0.34 28.13 11.87
CA PRO A 9 -0.15 27.00 12.76
C PRO A 9 -0.10 25.69 11.95
N ASP A 10 0.92 24.87 12.24
CA ASP A 10 1.07 23.45 11.94
C ASP A 10 0.62 22.99 10.54
N GLN A 11 1.54 23.05 9.57
CA GLN A 11 1.52 22.00 8.55
C GLN A 11 1.97 20.69 9.22
N PRO A 12 1.13 19.63 9.21
CA PRO A 12 1.55 18.34 9.75
C PRO A 12 2.80 17.85 9.00
N PRO A 13 3.75 17.19 9.68
CA PRO A 13 4.97 16.70 9.06
C PRO A 13 4.63 15.79 7.89
N SER A 14 5.35 15.95 6.79
CA SER A 14 5.08 15.27 5.52
C SER A 14 5.26 13.75 5.64
N THR A 15 6.23 13.30 6.44
CA THR A 15 6.43 11.89 6.78
C THR A 15 5.87 11.60 8.17
N PRO A 16 5.09 10.53 8.37
CA PRO A 16 4.62 10.16 9.72
C PRO A 16 5.82 9.74 10.58
N ASP A 17 5.96 10.38 11.75
CA ASP A 17 6.95 9.94 12.73
C ASP A 17 6.62 8.53 13.27
N VAL A 18 7.60 7.92 13.96
CA VAL A 18 7.44 6.57 14.53
C VAL A 18 6.24 6.50 15.49
N GLN A 19 5.93 7.57 16.22
CA GLN A 19 4.79 7.57 17.14
C GLN A 19 3.46 7.55 16.38
N THR A 20 3.41 8.23 15.24
CA THR A 20 2.27 8.28 14.32
C THR A 20 2.04 6.91 13.70
N LEU A 21 3.10 6.24 13.22
CA LEU A 21 3.02 4.87 12.72
C LEU A 21 2.49 3.89 13.79
N VAL A 22 2.96 4.01 15.03
CA VAL A 22 2.46 3.20 16.16
C VAL A 22 0.99 3.47 16.44
N ARG A 23 0.56 4.74 16.42
CA ARG A 23 -0.85 5.11 16.63
C ARG A 23 -1.74 4.55 15.53
N ILE A 24 -1.31 4.65 14.27
CA ILE A 24 -2.03 4.09 13.12
C ILE A 24 -2.18 2.57 13.25
N LYS A 25 -1.09 1.85 13.55
CA LYS A 25 -1.16 0.40 13.77
C LYS A 25 -2.15 0.05 14.89
N ARG A 26 -2.15 0.81 15.99
CA ARG A 26 -3.13 0.63 17.08
C ARG A 26 -4.57 0.90 16.64
N MET A 27 -4.80 1.94 15.83
CA MET A 27 -6.13 2.26 15.29
C MET A 27 -6.64 1.17 14.35
N LEU A 28 -5.75 0.55 13.56
CA LEU A 28 -6.05 -0.60 12.72
C LEU A 28 -6.18 -1.92 13.49
N LEU A 29 -6.00 -1.90 14.81
CA LEU A 29 -5.89 -3.10 15.65
C LEU A 29 -4.83 -4.07 15.09
N TYR A 30 -3.77 -3.54 14.50
CA TYR A 30 -2.66 -4.29 13.92
C TYR A 30 -1.64 -4.60 15.01
N THR A 31 -1.54 -5.88 15.33
CA THR A 31 -0.77 -6.41 16.44
C THR A 31 0.40 -7.25 15.95
N TYR A 32 1.27 -7.64 16.89
CA TYR A 32 2.32 -8.61 16.60
C TYR A 32 1.77 -9.96 16.11
N GLU A 33 0.59 -10.39 16.58
CA GLU A 33 -0.05 -11.62 16.11
C GLU A 33 -0.43 -11.50 14.63
N ASP A 34 -0.95 -10.35 14.20
CA ASP A 34 -1.25 -10.10 12.79
C ASP A 34 0.02 -10.16 11.92
N GLU A 35 1.17 -9.67 12.41
CA GLU A 35 2.45 -9.80 11.69
C GLU A 35 2.83 -11.28 11.45
N GLN A 36 2.60 -12.16 12.43
CA GLN A 36 2.88 -13.59 12.29
C GLN A 36 1.93 -14.26 11.29
N TYR A 37 0.64 -13.92 11.34
CA TYR A 37 -0.33 -14.46 10.40
C TYR A 37 -0.18 -13.88 8.99
N LEU A 38 0.38 -12.67 8.84
CA LEU A 38 0.72 -12.12 7.53
C LEU A 38 1.84 -12.93 6.86
N VAL A 39 2.86 -13.35 7.61
CA VAL A 39 3.92 -14.23 7.09
C VAL A 39 3.34 -15.56 6.64
N LYS A 40 2.46 -16.18 7.45
CA LYS A 40 1.75 -17.41 7.07
C LYS A 40 0.85 -17.23 5.85
N ALA A 41 0.17 -16.10 5.76
CA ALA A 41 -0.59 -15.73 4.57
C ALA A 41 0.35 -15.63 3.35
N GLY A 42 1.54 -15.05 3.54
CA GLY A 42 2.59 -14.98 2.52
C GLY A 42 3.01 -16.34 1.98
N GLU A 43 3.21 -17.34 2.83
CA GLU A 43 3.53 -18.71 2.39
C GLU A 43 2.48 -19.28 1.42
N ILE A 44 1.22 -18.87 1.56
CA ILE A 44 0.11 -19.31 0.71
C ILE A 44 -0.06 -18.41 -0.51
N LEU A 45 0.06 -17.09 -0.34
CA LEU A 45 -0.26 -16.09 -1.35
C LEU A 45 0.88 -15.82 -2.32
N GLN A 46 2.14 -16.06 -1.93
CA GLN A 46 3.33 -15.76 -2.74
C GLN A 46 3.27 -16.34 -4.17
N PRO A 47 2.83 -17.59 -4.40
CA PRO A 47 2.70 -18.15 -5.75
C PRO A 47 1.62 -17.47 -6.61
N TYR A 48 0.66 -16.78 -5.99
CA TYR A 48 -0.51 -16.19 -6.65
C TYR A 48 -0.45 -14.67 -6.74
N VAL A 49 0.67 -14.03 -6.36
CA VAL A 49 0.79 -12.56 -6.39
C VAL A 49 0.57 -12.01 -7.81
N GLU A 50 1.08 -12.69 -8.83
CA GLU A 50 0.85 -12.32 -10.22
C GLU A 50 -0.63 -12.44 -10.61
N ASP A 51 -1.29 -13.52 -10.21
CA ASP A 51 -2.71 -13.75 -10.51
C ASP A 51 -3.60 -12.71 -9.82
N ILE A 52 -3.36 -12.43 -8.53
CA ILE A 52 -4.04 -11.37 -7.77
C ILE A 52 -3.91 -10.02 -8.48
N LEU A 53 -2.72 -9.70 -8.98
CA LEU A 53 -2.50 -8.47 -9.74
C LEU A 53 -3.23 -8.50 -11.08
N ASN A 54 -3.16 -9.60 -11.82
CA ASN A 54 -3.85 -9.74 -13.10
C ASN A 54 -5.36 -9.52 -12.95
N GLU A 55 -6.00 -10.17 -11.97
CA GLU A 55 -7.43 -10.00 -11.69
C GLU A 55 -7.78 -8.54 -11.35
N TRP A 56 -6.92 -7.87 -10.59
CA TRP A 56 -7.12 -6.46 -10.27
C TRP A 56 -6.95 -5.55 -11.49
N TYR A 57 -5.91 -5.73 -12.31
CA TYR A 57 -5.69 -4.96 -13.53
C TYR A 57 -6.82 -5.17 -14.54
N ASP A 58 -7.29 -6.42 -14.71
CA ASP A 58 -8.41 -6.74 -15.58
C ASP A 58 -9.69 -6.04 -15.10
N TYR A 59 -9.95 -6.04 -13.79
CA TYR A 59 -11.06 -5.29 -13.22
C TYR A 59 -10.93 -3.78 -13.49
N LEU A 60 -9.75 -3.18 -13.32
CA LEU A 60 -9.54 -1.76 -13.60
C LEU A 60 -9.80 -1.39 -15.07
N LEU A 61 -9.29 -2.20 -16.00
CA LEU A 61 -9.34 -1.91 -17.44
C LEU A 61 -10.73 -2.18 -18.04
N THR A 62 -11.48 -3.13 -17.50
CA THR A 62 -12.85 -3.45 -17.95
C THR A 62 -13.91 -2.47 -17.44
N ASN A 63 -13.56 -1.63 -16.46
CA ASN A 63 -14.46 -0.61 -15.91
C ASN A 63 -14.16 0.78 -16.51
N ASN A 64 -15.04 1.26 -17.39
CA ASN A 64 -14.87 2.50 -18.15
C ASN A 64 -14.54 3.76 -17.32
N TYR A 65 -14.99 3.83 -16.06
CA TYR A 65 -14.71 4.99 -15.20
C TYR A 65 -13.39 4.87 -14.42
N LEU A 66 -12.79 3.68 -14.34
CA LEU A 66 -11.50 3.42 -13.71
C LEU A 66 -10.37 3.40 -14.74
N SER A 67 -10.63 2.84 -15.92
CA SER A 67 -9.65 2.75 -17.01
C SER A 67 -9.15 4.13 -17.47
N ILE A 68 -9.93 5.19 -17.29
CA ILE A 68 -9.54 6.58 -17.59
C ILE A 68 -8.26 6.99 -16.84
N TYR A 69 -8.04 6.49 -15.62
CA TYR A 69 -6.84 6.80 -14.82
C TYR A 69 -5.57 6.12 -15.36
N PHE A 70 -5.74 5.10 -16.20
CA PHE A 70 -4.67 4.33 -16.81
C PHE A 70 -4.64 4.51 -18.33
N SER A 71 -5.31 5.55 -18.84
CA SER A 71 -5.45 5.79 -20.27
C SER A 71 -4.79 7.11 -20.67
N ARG A 72 -4.15 7.10 -21.84
CA ARG A 72 -3.62 8.29 -22.51
C ARG A 72 -4.33 8.44 -23.85
N ASN A 73 -4.90 9.61 -24.12
CA ASN A 73 -5.68 9.89 -25.34
C ASN A 73 -6.84 8.89 -25.58
N GLY A 74 -7.49 8.45 -24.49
CA GLY A 74 -8.66 7.55 -24.57
C GLY A 74 -8.32 6.07 -24.86
N GLN A 75 -7.05 5.69 -24.81
CA GLN A 75 -6.59 4.30 -24.91
C GLN A 75 -5.72 3.94 -23.69
N PRO A 76 -5.71 2.67 -23.23
CA PRO A 76 -4.83 2.25 -22.14
C PRO A 76 -3.36 2.60 -22.41
N ASP A 77 -2.70 3.25 -21.45
CA ASP A 77 -1.29 3.57 -21.50
C ASP A 77 -0.48 2.33 -21.08
N GLN A 78 -0.20 1.47 -22.06
CA GLN A 78 0.49 0.20 -21.84
C GLN A 78 1.88 0.39 -21.23
N ALA A 79 2.63 1.42 -21.64
CA ALA A 79 3.95 1.69 -21.09
C ALA A 79 3.88 2.08 -19.61
N TYR A 80 2.88 2.86 -19.21
CA TYR A 80 2.64 3.19 -17.80
C TYR A 80 2.26 1.94 -16.99
N LEU A 81 1.36 1.10 -17.51
CA LEU A 81 0.94 -0.14 -16.86
C LEU A 81 2.09 -1.13 -16.69
N GLU A 82 2.93 -1.29 -17.71
CA GLU A 82 4.13 -2.14 -17.69
C GLU A 82 5.18 -1.65 -16.69
N ALA A 83 5.34 -0.34 -16.52
CA ALA A 83 6.24 0.24 -15.53
C ALA A 83 5.72 0.12 -14.08
N LEU A 84 4.40 0.12 -13.91
CA LEU A 84 3.74 0.08 -12.60
C LEU A 84 3.68 -1.34 -12.03
N ARG A 85 3.43 -2.33 -12.89
CA ARG A 85 3.29 -3.76 -12.53
C ARG A 85 4.44 -4.32 -11.67
N PRO A 86 5.74 -4.18 -12.02
CA PRO A 86 6.82 -4.75 -11.22
C PRO A 86 6.93 -4.11 -9.84
N GLN A 87 6.53 -2.84 -9.68
CA GLN A 87 6.53 -2.14 -8.40
C GLN A 87 5.45 -2.69 -7.46
N PHE A 88 4.25 -2.95 -7.99
CA PHE A 88 3.17 -3.59 -7.24
C PHE A 88 3.53 -5.03 -6.82
N LEU A 89 4.11 -5.81 -7.72
CA LEU A 89 4.53 -7.18 -7.43
C LEU A 89 5.60 -7.22 -6.34
N GLN A 90 6.58 -6.32 -6.44
CA GLN A 90 7.60 -6.16 -5.42
C GLN A 90 6.98 -5.72 -4.09
N TRP A 91 6.03 -4.78 -4.09
CA TRP A 91 5.35 -4.32 -2.87
C TRP A 91 4.58 -5.46 -2.18
N ILE A 92 3.71 -6.19 -2.89
CA ILE A 92 2.97 -7.33 -2.30
C ILE A 92 3.93 -8.39 -1.78
N THR A 93 4.99 -8.70 -2.55
CA THR A 93 6.00 -9.69 -2.14
C THR A 93 6.72 -9.27 -0.86
N VAL A 94 7.09 -8.00 -0.71
CA VAL A 94 7.73 -7.55 0.53
C VAL A 94 6.71 -7.55 1.67
N LEU A 95 5.48 -7.08 1.44
CA LEU A 95 4.39 -7.07 2.41
C LEU A 95 4.16 -8.47 3.03
N LEU A 96 4.12 -9.50 2.19
CA LEU A 96 3.87 -10.88 2.58
C LEU A 96 5.04 -11.57 3.30
N LYS A 97 6.28 -11.07 3.15
CA LYS A 97 7.44 -11.60 3.89
C LYS A 97 7.46 -11.21 5.37
N GLY A 98 6.70 -10.20 5.76
CA GLY A 98 6.56 -9.74 7.14
C GLY A 98 7.88 -9.48 7.88
N ARG A 99 7.83 -9.54 9.22
CA ARG A 99 8.89 -9.08 10.15
C ARG A 99 10.03 -10.09 10.39
N THR A 100 9.91 -11.30 9.87
CA THR A 100 10.90 -12.38 10.10
C THR A 100 12.23 -12.18 9.38
N ASN A 101 12.32 -11.16 8.52
CA ASN A 101 13.59 -10.65 8.00
C ASN A 101 13.80 -9.20 8.51
N SER A 102 15.06 -8.82 8.74
CA SER A 102 15.49 -7.42 8.97
C SER A 102 15.01 -6.44 7.88
N GLU A 103 14.48 -6.97 6.79
CA GLU A 103 13.87 -6.29 5.67
C GLU A 103 12.58 -5.53 5.99
N TRP A 104 11.92 -5.70 7.15
CA TRP A 104 10.71 -4.91 7.47
C TRP A 104 11.03 -3.47 7.88
N TRP A 105 12.11 -3.28 8.64
CA TRP A 105 12.73 -1.96 8.80
C TRP A 105 13.20 -1.44 7.44
N GLN A 106 13.77 -2.32 6.61
CA GLN A 106 14.12 -1.94 5.24
C GLN A 106 12.88 -1.73 4.34
N LEU A 107 11.68 -2.18 4.67
CA LEU A 107 10.47 -1.85 3.93
C LEU A 107 10.02 -0.46 4.35
N GLU A 108 10.06 -0.13 5.63
CA GLU A 108 9.85 1.25 6.08
C GLU A 108 10.91 2.18 5.43
N GLU A 109 12.19 1.80 5.40
CA GLU A 109 13.26 2.53 4.69
C GLU A 109 13.15 2.46 3.16
N ARG A 110 12.68 1.36 2.55
CA ARG A 110 12.52 1.24 1.08
C ARG A 110 11.26 1.93 0.60
N ILE A 111 10.21 2.00 1.41
CA ILE A 111 9.05 2.87 1.16
C ILE A 111 9.55 4.31 1.23
N ALA A 112 10.33 4.67 2.25
CA ALA A 112 10.99 5.98 2.30
C ALA A 112 11.89 6.23 1.06
N ALA A 113 12.70 5.27 0.63
CA ALA A 113 13.62 5.38 -0.51
C ALA A 113 12.93 5.32 -1.89
N LEU A 114 11.82 4.57 -2.04
CA LEU A 114 10.98 4.59 -3.24
C LEU A 114 10.30 5.95 -3.39
N MET A 115 9.93 6.57 -2.27
CA MET A 115 9.43 7.95 -2.23
C MET A 115 10.53 8.97 -2.57
N GLU A 116 11.80 8.69 -2.25
CA GLU A 116 12.95 9.51 -2.68
C GLU A 116 13.29 9.33 -4.17
N LYS A 117 13.24 8.10 -4.69
CA LYS A 117 13.66 7.77 -6.06
C LYS A 117 12.64 8.17 -7.12
N ASN A 118 11.35 8.17 -6.78
CA ASN A 118 10.28 8.61 -7.69
C ASN A 118 10.09 10.14 -7.69
N ASN A 119 11.02 10.88 -7.07
CA ASN A 119 11.04 12.35 -7.03
C ASN A 119 11.71 12.97 -8.29
N ASP A 120 11.70 12.25 -9.41
CA ASP A 120 11.94 12.82 -10.74
C ASP A 120 10.64 13.50 -11.20
N GLN A 121 10.55 14.79 -10.88
CA GLN A 121 9.55 15.77 -11.33
C GLN A 121 8.19 15.79 -10.58
N ASP A 122 8.02 16.90 -9.85
CA ASP A 122 6.81 17.70 -9.72
C ASP A 122 5.47 16.94 -9.59
N SER A 123 5.25 16.26 -8.46
CA SER A 123 3.89 15.98 -7.98
C SER A 123 3.85 15.85 -6.47
N GLY A 124 3.91 16.99 -5.79
CA GLY A 124 3.60 17.08 -4.36
C GLY A 124 2.16 16.62 -4.10
N SER A 125 2.02 15.51 -3.37
CA SER A 125 0.76 14.86 -2.97
C SER A 125 -0.11 14.34 -4.13
N LEU A 126 -0.53 13.07 -4.03
CA LEU A 126 -1.63 12.57 -4.86
C LEU A 126 -2.87 13.45 -4.60
N PRO A 127 -3.50 14.04 -5.64
CA PRO A 127 -4.75 14.79 -5.46
C PRO A 127 -5.76 14.00 -4.60
N LEU A 128 -6.51 14.68 -3.72
CA LEU A 128 -7.50 14.03 -2.82
C LEU A 128 -8.47 13.06 -3.54
N ILE A 129 -8.70 13.28 -4.84
CA ILE A 129 -9.48 12.39 -5.69
C ILE A 129 -8.90 10.98 -5.80
N TYR A 130 -7.60 10.80 -5.62
CA TYR A 130 -6.95 9.49 -5.59
C TYR A 130 -7.16 8.78 -4.26
N LEU A 131 -7.39 9.50 -3.15
CA LEU A 131 -7.68 8.89 -1.85
C LEU A 131 -8.98 8.09 -1.87
N ARG A 132 -10.04 8.58 -2.53
CA ARG A 132 -11.26 7.79 -2.70
C ARG A 132 -10.97 6.47 -3.43
N TYR A 133 -10.09 6.48 -4.44
CA TYR A 133 -9.78 5.28 -5.20
C TYR A 133 -8.89 4.32 -4.41
N LEU A 134 -7.82 4.82 -3.80
CA LEU A 134 -6.91 4.03 -2.97
C LEU A 134 -7.65 3.34 -1.82
N THR A 135 -8.53 4.06 -1.13
CA THR A 135 -9.34 3.49 -0.04
C THR A 135 -10.34 2.45 -0.55
N THR A 136 -10.94 2.66 -1.74
CA THR A 136 -11.81 1.64 -2.33
C THR A 136 -11.08 0.42 -2.89
N PHE A 137 -9.82 0.55 -3.33
CA PHE A 137 -9.03 -0.56 -3.88
C PHE A 137 -8.56 -1.57 -2.83
N VAL A 138 -8.59 -1.20 -1.55
CA VAL A 138 -8.34 -2.14 -0.45
C VAL A 138 -9.25 -3.37 -0.56
N TYR A 139 -10.55 -3.15 -0.80
CA TYR A 139 -11.53 -4.24 -0.83
C TYR A 139 -11.27 -5.31 -1.90
N PRO A 140 -11.14 -4.98 -3.21
CA PRO A 140 -10.91 -6.00 -4.23
C PRO A 140 -9.60 -6.76 -4.02
N ILE A 141 -8.48 -6.06 -3.72
CA ILE A 141 -7.18 -6.71 -3.46
C ILE A 141 -7.28 -7.70 -2.28
N VAL A 142 -8.04 -7.31 -1.25
CA VAL A 142 -8.27 -8.17 -0.09
C VAL A 142 -9.14 -9.37 -0.45
N GLY A 143 -10.17 -9.17 -1.27
CA GLY A 143 -11.04 -10.24 -1.78
C GLY A 143 -10.29 -11.27 -2.63
N TYR A 144 -9.41 -10.83 -3.52
CA TYR A 144 -8.61 -11.74 -4.35
C TYR A 144 -7.64 -12.57 -3.51
N GLY A 145 -6.92 -11.95 -2.56
CA GLY A 145 -6.08 -12.72 -1.62
C GLY A 145 -6.90 -13.69 -0.75
N LYS A 146 -8.10 -13.27 -0.32
CA LYS A 146 -9.00 -14.11 0.48
C LYS A 146 -9.32 -15.45 -0.20
N HIS A 147 -9.58 -15.42 -1.51
CA HIS A 147 -9.91 -16.60 -2.31
C HIS A 147 -8.85 -17.71 -2.19
N TYR A 148 -7.58 -17.36 -2.28
CA TYR A 148 -6.47 -18.30 -2.17
C TYR A 148 -6.26 -18.79 -0.73
N LEU A 149 -6.46 -17.92 0.27
CA LEU A 149 -6.41 -18.32 1.68
C LEU A 149 -7.51 -19.34 2.02
N ASP A 150 -8.72 -19.15 1.50
CA ASP A 150 -9.86 -20.08 1.69
C ASP A 150 -9.58 -21.47 1.09
N GLN A 151 -8.74 -21.54 0.05
CA GLN A 151 -8.36 -22.80 -0.64
C GLN A 151 -7.11 -23.48 -0.08
N SER A 152 -6.46 -22.88 0.93
CA SER A 152 -5.20 -23.37 1.49
C SER A 152 -5.29 -24.72 2.23
N GLY A 153 -6.51 -25.20 2.53
CA GLY A 153 -6.74 -26.40 3.34
C GLY A 153 -6.39 -26.26 4.82
N LYS A 154 -6.09 -25.05 5.29
CA LYS A 154 -5.82 -24.72 6.71
C LYS A 154 -7.12 -24.71 7.53
N ASP A 155 -6.97 -24.70 8.86
CA ASP A 155 -8.12 -24.59 9.75
C ASP A 155 -8.85 -23.23 9.57
N LYS A 156 -10.17 -23.22 9.75
CA LYS A 156 -11.00 -22.02 9.55
C LYS A 156 -10.58 -20.85 10.43
N ARG A 157 -10.12 -21.11 11.66
CA ARG A 157 -9.63 -20.05 12.56
C ARG A 157 -8.32 -19.48 12.03
N GLU A 158 -7.41 -20.34 11.58
CA GLU A 158 -6.14 -19.91 10.99
C GLU A 158 -6.35 -19.09 9.71
N ILE A 159 -7.26 -19.54 8.82
CA ILE A 159 -7.67 -18.80 7.63
C ILE A 159 -8.23 -17.43 8.01
N SER A 160 -9.13 -17.36 8.99
CA SER A 160 -9.70 -16.09 9.44
C SER A 160 -8.63 -15.13 9.98
N LEU A 161 -7.62 -15.62 10.69
CA LEU A 161 -6.54 -14.79 11.21
C LEU A 161 -5.61 -14.28 10.10
N MET A 162 -5.29 -15.12 9.12
CA MET A 162 -4.54 -14.73 7.92
C MET A 162 -5.28 -13.67 7.09
N GLN A 163 -6.59 -13.84 6.90
CA GLN A 163 -7.42 -12.88 6.18
C GLN A 163 -7.47 -11.51 6.88
N GLN A 164 -7.57 -11.50 8.22
CA GLN A 164 -7.55 -10.26 8.98
C GLN A 164 -6.19 -9.57 8.93
N ALA A 165 -5.10 -10.34 9.06
CA ALA A 165 -3.75 -9.82 8.91
C ALA A 165 -3.53 -9.19 7.54
N TRP A 166 -3.93 -9.89 6.47
CA TRP A 166 -3.89 -9.39 5.09
C TRP A 166 -4.70 -8.09 4.93
N PHE A 167 -5.94 -8.07 5.40
CA PHE A 167 -6.80 -6.90 5.32
C PHE A 167 -6.18 -5.67 5.99
N LYS A 168 -5.69 -5.83 7.23
CA LYS A 168 -5.07 -4.73 7.98
C LYS A 168 -3.77 -4.26 7.32
N ALA A 169 -2.96 -5.16 6.78
CA ALA A 169 -1.70 -4.82 6.10
C ALA A 169 -1.93 -4.01 4.82
N ILE A 170 -2.98 -4.35 4.06
CA ILE A 170 -3.39 -3.58 2.86
C ILE A 170 -3.96 -2.22 3.25
N CYS A 171 -4.80 -2.14 4.28
CA CYS A 171 -5.28 -0.85 4.81
C CYS A 171 -4.12 0.04 5.23
N PHE A 172 -3.14 -0.53 5.95
CA PHE A 172 -1.96 0.19 6.40
C PHE A 172 -1.16 0.74 5.23
N SER A 173 -0.90 -0.09 4.20
CA SER A 173 -0.18 0.33 2.99
C SER A 173 -0.91 1.44 2.23
N ALA A 174 -2.23 1.28 2.02
CA ALA A 174 -3.04 2.27 1.32
C ALA A 174 -3.06 3.63 2.05
N LEU A 175 -3.08 3.61 3.39
CA LEU A 175 -2.97 4.81 4.21
C LEU A 175 -1.59 5.47 4.11
N LEU A 176 -0.51 4.69 4.04
CA LEU A 176 0.84 5.24 3.89
C LEU A 176 1.03 5.98 2.56
N TRP A 177 0.34 5.55 1.49
CA TRP A 177 0.36 6.24 0.20
C TRP A 177 -0.34 7.62 0.20
N VAL A 178 -1.03 7.96 1.29
CA VAL A 178 -1.72 9.26 1.47
C VAL A 178 -0.79 10.34 2.05
N TYR A 179 0.30 9.93 2.71
CA TYR A 179 1.22 10.89 3.32
C TYR A 179 2.03 11.63 2.24
N PRO A 180 2.05 12.97 2.27
CA PRO A 180 2.80 13.76 1.29
C PRO A 180 4.31 13.55 1.45
N SER A 181 5.05 13.52 0.36
CA SER A 181 6.51 13.42 0.41
C SER A 181 7.15 14.70 0.99
N GLY A 182 7.99 14.57 2.03
CA GLY A 182 9.17 15.42 2.23
C GLY A 182 9.33 16.21 3.54
N GLN A 183 10.33 15.85 4.37
CA GLN A 183 11.52 16.67 4.63
C GLN A 183 12.58 15.84 5.39
N ARG A 184 13.84 15.99 5.00
CA ARG A 184 15.04 15.35 5.55
C ARG A 184 15.21 15.66 7.05
N PHE A 185 15.75 14.71 7.79
CA PHE A 185 16.66 15.05 8.89
C PHE A 185 18.09 14.90 8.35
N GLU A 186 18.83 16.02 8.33
CA GLU A 186 20.29 16.02 8.20
C GLU A 186 20.95 15.42 9.45
#